data_AF-A0A956EMG6-F1
#
_entry.id   AF-A0A956EMG6-F1
#
_cell.length_a   1.000
_cell.length_b   1.000
_cell.length_c   1.000
_cell.angle_alpha   90.00
_cell.angle_beta   90.00
_cell.angle_gamma   90.00
#
_symmetry.space_group_name_H-M   'P 1'
#
loop_
_entity.id
_entity.type
_entity.pdbx_description
1 polymer ?
#
loop_
_entity_poly.entity_id
_entity_poly.type
_entity_poly.pdbx_seq_one_letter_code
_entity_poly.pdbx_strand_id
1 'polypeptide(L)'
;MIIDADGVIRYAASVTPAGERDMAALVAEAEAIAAAYEGELAADPAAPALAADARLFVKSRCGFSTAVLAAVDNLHLGDRLPIANVTEDPAAREELRRLTGKEQAPCLIAGGEALLESKAIIDRLVGCVAPC
;
A
#
# COMPACT_ATOMS: atom_id res chain seq x y z
N MET A 1 17.58 10.56 -8.67
CA MET A 1 17.49 11.70 -7.76
C MET A 1 17.53 11.16 -6.35
N ILE A 2 18.31 11.78 -5.47
CA ILE A 2 18.38 11.44 -4.05
C ILE A 2 17.98 12.70 -3.28
N ILE A 3 17.07 12.53 -2.33
CA ILE A 3 16.56 13.57 -1.44
C ILE A 3 17.00 13.18 -0.03
N ASP A 4 17.44 14.15 0.78
CA ASP A 4 17.75 13.92 2.19
C ASP A 4 16.51 13.98 3.10
N ALA A 5 16.73 13.78 4.39
CA ALA A 5 15.67 13.79 5.40
C ALA A 5 14.99 15.16 5.58
N ASP A 6 15.64 16.25 5.19
CA ASP A 6 15.08 17.61 5.23
C ASP A 6 14.27 17.93 3.96
N GLY A 7 14.09 16.95 3.06
CA GLY A 7 13.39 17.13 1.79
C GLY A 7 14.22 17.87 0.74
N VAL A 8 15.54 18.02 0.96
CA VAL A 8 16.45 18.72 0.06
C VAL A 8 17.02 17.74 -0.97
N ILE A 9 16.97 18.11 -2.24
CA ILE A 9 17.60 17.34 -3.32
C ILE A 9 19.12 17.45 -3.18
N ARG A 10 19.78 16.35 -2.79
CA ARG A 10 21.25 16.27 -2.67
C ARG A 10 21.92 15.81 -3.95
N TYR A 11 21.20 15.02 -4.75
CA TYR A 11 21.71 14.51 -6.03
C TYR A 11 20.62 14.47 -7.08
N ALA A 12 20.88 15.05 -8.25
CA ALA A 12 20.02 14.96 -9.42
C ALA A 12 20.87 14.71 -10.66
N ALA A 13 20.73 13.52 -11.23
CA ALA A 13 21.32 13.16 -12.52
C ALA A 13 20.22 12.66 -13.46
N SER A 14 20.26 13.15 -14.71
CA SER A 14 19.47 12.62 -15.82
C SER A 14 20.29 11.55 -16.54
N VAL A 15 19.67 10.43 -16.86
CA VAL A 15 20.27 9.45 -17.77
C VAL A 15 19.91 9.81 -19.21
N THR A 16 20.78 9.45 -20.16
CA THR A 16 20.50 9.60 -21.59
C THR A 16 19.32 8.70 -22.00
N PRO A 17 18.76 8.82 -23.22
CA PRO A 17 17.64 7.98 -23.68
C PRO A 17 17.88 6.46 -23.60
N ALA A 18 19.14 6.02 -23.48
CA ALA A 18 19.51 4.62 -23.29
C ALA A 18 19.32 4.11 -21.84
N GLY A 19 19.08 5.00 -20.87
CA GLY A 19 18.43 4.67 -19.59
C GLY A 19 19.24 3.90 -18.55
N GLU A 20 20.50 3.55 -18.80
CA GLU A 20 21.27 2.74 -17.84
C GLU A 20 21.83 3.60 -16.70
N ARG A 21 21.59 3.15 -15.47
CA ARG A 21 22.10 3.77 -14.24
C ARG A 21 23.13 2.83 -13.63
N ASP A 22 24.28 3.38 -13.26
CA ASP A 22 25.23 2.68 -12.41
C ASP A 22 24.69 2.63 -10.98
N MET A 23 24.16 1.47 -10.60
CA MET A 23 23.57 1.25 -9.29
C MET A 23 24.62 1.35 -8.17
N ALA A 24 25.86 0.94 -8.43
CA ALA A 24 26.92 1.01 -7.41
C ALA A 24 27.29 2.47 -7.12
N ALA A 25 27.39 3.30 -8.16
CA ALA A 25 27.62 4.73 -8.00
C ALA A 25 26.48 5.43 -7.25
N LEU A 26 25.22 5.06 -7.53
CA LEU A 26 24.06 5.62 -6.82
C LEU A 26 24.02 5.23 -5.34
N VAL A 27 24.41 4.00 -5.01
CA VAL A 27 24.52 3.54 -3.61
C VAL A 27 25.63 4.31 -2.89
N ALA A 28 26.81 4.44 -3.50
CA ALA A 28 27.92 5.18 -2.90
C ALA A 28 27.56 6.66 -2.64
N GLU A 29 26.82 7.28 -3.56
CA GLU A 29 26.32 8.64 -3.38
C GLU A 29 25.32 8.74 -2.22
N ALA A 30 24.39 7.79 -2.12
CA ALA A 30 23.43 7.74 -1.02
C ALA A 30 24.14 7.55 0.35
N GLU A 31 25.15 6.68 0.41
CA GLU A 31 25.97 6.48 1.60
C GLU A 31 26.74 7.74 2.00
N ALA A 32 27.31 8.47 1.03
CA ALA A 32 28.00 9.73 1.29
C ALA A 32 27.05 10.80 1.85
N ILE A 33 25.83 10.89 1.29
CA ILE A 33 24.78 11.80 1.78
C ILE A 33 24.38 11.42 3.21
N ALA A 34 24.19 10.13 3.49
CA ALA A 34 23.85 9.64 4.82
C ALA A 34 24.97 9.93 5.84
N ALA A 35 26.24 9.73 5.46
CA ALA A 35 27.39 9.99 6.34
C ALA A 35 27.58 11.48 6.65
N ALA A 36 27.16 12.37 5.75
CA ALA A 36 27.22 13.83 5.93
C ALA A 36 25.99 14.39 6.67
N TYR A 37 24.98 13.57 6.98
CA TYR A 37 23.79 14.00 7.69
C TYR A 37 24.07 14.09 9.20
N GLU A 38 24.05 15.31 9.74
CA GLU A 38 24.30 15.58 11.17
C GLU A 38 23.01 15.61 12.01
N GLY A 39 21.84 15.42 11.38
CA GLY A 39 20.55 15.42 12.06
C GLY A 39 20.15 14.07 12.65
N GLU A 40 19.12 14.07 13.50
CA GLU A 40 18.41 12.85 13.86
C GLU A 40 17.35 12.57 12.80
N LEU A 41 17.38 11.36 12.22
CA LEU A 41 16.24 10.89 11.44
C LEU A 41 15.04 10.85 12.38
N ALA A 42 13.96 11.53 12.00
CA ALA A 42 12.71 11.36 12.71
C ALA A 42 12.39 9.87 12.76
N ALA A 43 12.06 9.36 13.94
CA ALA A 43 11.50 8.02 14.03
C ALA A 43 10.25 8.02 13.15
N ASP A 44 10.22 7.13 12.18
CA ASP A 44 9.03 7.00 11.36
C ASP A 44 7.87 6.64 12.30
N PRO A 45 6.73 7.32 12.19
CA PRO A 45 5.58 6.98 13.00
C PRO A 45 5.21 5.54 12.67
N ALA A 46 5.19 4.66 13.68
CA ALA A 46 4.82 3.27 13.48
C ALA A 46 3.48 3.20 12.75
N ALA A 47 3.48 2.66 11.53
CA ALA A 47 2.25 2.53 10.79
C ALA A 47 1.25 1.69 11.59
N PRO A 48 -0.02 2.12 11.70
CA PRO A 48 -1.02 1.33 12.39
C PRO A 48 -1.15 -0.02 11.69
N ALA A 49 -0.91 -1.11 12.42
CA ALA A 49 -1.10 -2.43 11.86
C ALA A 49 -2.53 -2.60 11.34
N LEU A 50 -2.68 -3.36 10.25
CA LEU A 50 -3.99 -3.80 9.79
C LEU A 50 -4.70 -4.55 10.93
N ALA A 51 -5.98 -4.26 11.14
CA ALA A 51 -6.75 -4.89 12.21
C ALA A 51 -6.76 -6.42 12.05
N ALA A 52 -6.74 -7.17 13.15
CA ALA A 52 -6.66 -8.64 13.10
C ALA A 52 -7.89 -9.29 12.46
N ASP A 53 -9.04 -8.61 12.47
CA ASP A 53 -10.30 -9.01 11.83
C ASP A 53 -10.41 -8.52 10.37
N ALA A 54 -9.35 -7.93 9.81
CA ALA A 54 -9.42 -7.32 8.50
C ALA A 54 -9.69 -8.35 7.40
N ARG A 55 -10.63 -8.04 6.50
CA ARG A 55 -11.00 -8.89 5.38
C ARG A 55 -11.48 -8.07 4.19
N LEU A 56 -11.02 -8.43 3.01
CA LEU A 56 -11.38 -7.76 1.76
C LEU A 56 -12.35 -8.62 0.94
N PHE A 57 -13.49 -8.04 0.60
CA PHE A 57 -14.44 -8.60 -0.36
C PHE A 57 -14.25 -7.92 -1.71
N VAL A 58 -14.12 -8.70 -2.77
CA VAL A 58 -13.95 -8.22 -4.15
C VAL A 58 -14.97 -8.87 -5.08
N LYS A 59 -15.12 -8.35 -6.29
CA LYS A 59 -15.93 -8.97 -7.34
C LYS A 59 -15.19 -9.01 -8.67
N SER A 60 -15.46 -10.05 -9.46
CA SER A 60 -14.83 -10.24 -10.77
C SER A 60 -15.27 -9.16 -11.77
N ARG A 61 -14.42 -8.85 -12.75
CA ARG A 61 -14.69 -7.86 -13.83
C ARG A 61 -15.11 -6.47 -13.33
N CYS A 62 -14.53 -6.00 -12.23
CA CYS A 62 -14.79 -4.68 -11.67
C CYS A 62 -13.50 -3.87 -11.53
N GLY A 63 -13.40 -2.73 -12.24
CA GLY A 63 -12.22 -1.87 -12.21
C GLY A 63 -11.84 -1.38 -10.81
N PHE A 64 -12.82 -1.11 -9.95
CA PHE A 64 -12.57 -0.74 -8.55
C PHE A 64 -11.98 -1.89 -7.73
N SER A 65 -12.49 -3.11 -7.90
CA SER A 65 -11.91 -4.30 -7.25
C SER A 65 -10.50 -4.58 -7.78
N THR A 66 -10.29 -4.45 -9.10
CA THR A 66 -8.96 -4.59 -9.71
C THR A 66 -7.96 -3.58 -9.16
N ALA A 67 -8.36 -2.32 -8.97
CA ALA A 67 -7.49 -1.29 -8.39
C ALA A 67 -7.08 -1.61 -6.94
N VAL A 68 -8.04 -2.09 -6.12
CA VAL A 68 -7.74 -2.49 -4.74
C VAL A 68 -6.83 -3.72 -4.70
N LEU A 69 -7.08 -4.74 -5.53
CA LEU A 69 -6.23 -5.93 -5.62
C LEU A 69 -4.79 -5.56 -6.04
N ALA A 70 -4.64 -4.68 -7.03
CA ALA A 70 -3.33 -4.18 -7.42
C ALA A 70 -2.61 -3.46 -6.27
N ALA A 71 -3.34 -2.71 -5.44
CA ALA A 71 -2.77 -2.11 -4.24
C ALA A 71 -2.33 -3.17 -3.22
N VAL A 72 -3.15 -4.20 -2.97
CA VAL A 72 -2.79 -5.31 -2.09
C VAL A 72 -1.52 -6.02 -2.55
N ASP A 73 -1.39 -6.29 -3.84
CA ASP A 73 -0.22 -6.93 -4.42
C ASP A 73 1.04 -6.05 -4.30
N ASN A 74 0.93 -4.76 -4.65
CA ASN A 74 2.03 -3.79 -4.56
C ASN A 74 2.50 -3.55 -3.13
N LEU A 75 1.59 -3.69 -2.15
CA LEU A 75 1.89 -3.55 -0.72
C LEU A 75 2.28 -4.88 -0.08
N HIS A 76 2.37 -5.97 -0.86
CA HIS A 76 2.72 -7.32 -0.40
C HIS A 76 1.82 -7.81 0.75
N LEU A 77 0.53 -7.51 0.66
CA LEU A 77 -0.47 -7.85 1.69
C LEU A 77 -1.18 -9.18 1.43
N GLY A 78 -0.87 -9.91 0.35
CA GLY A 78 -1.56 -11.13 -0.06
C GLY A 78 -1.66 -12.21 1.05
N ASP A 79 -0.59 -12.40 1.82
CA ASP A 79 -0.57 -13.38 2.92
C ASP A 79 -1.14 -12.83 4.24
N ARG A 80 -1.36 -11.52 4.32
CA ARG A 80 -1.75 -10.80 5.55
C ARG A 80 -3.20 -10.33 5.55
N LEU A 81 -3.83 -10.23 4.38
CA LEU A 81 -5.19 -9.76 4.22
C LEU A 81 -6.02 -10.85 3.53
N PRO A 82 -6.90 -11.56 4.26
CA PRO A 82 -7.85 -12.48 3.67
C PRO A 82 -8.71 -11.81 2.61
N ILE A 83 -8.79 -12.41 1.42
CA ILE A 83 -9.58 -11.90 0.29
C ILE A 83 -10.64 -12.93 -0.10
N ALA A 84 -11.88 -12.48 -0.29
CA ALA A 84 -12.97 -13.32 -0.77
C ALA A 84 -13.67 -12.68 -1.98
N ASN A 85 -13.94 -13.49 -3.01
CA ASN A 85 -14.60 -13.02 -4.22
C ASN A 85 -16.10 -13.32 -4.18
N VAL A 86 -16.94 -12.29 -4.07
CA VAL A 86 -18.40 -12.43 -3.95
C VAL A 86 -19.10 -12.80 -5.26
N THR A 87 -18.39 -12.75 -6.40
CA THR A 87 -18.92 -13.23 -7.69
C THR A 87 -18.78 -14.74 -7.83
N GLU A 88 -17.71 -15.29 -7.26
CA GLU A 88 -17.32 -16.70 -7.41
C GLU A 88 -17.76 -17.53 -6.19
N ASP A 89 -17.88 -16.90 -5.02
CA ASP A 89 -18.30 -17.53 -3.77
C ASP A 89 -19.62 -16.92 -3.25
N PRO A 90 -20.76 -17.63 -3.39
CA PRO A 90 -22.03 -17.21 -2.82
C PRO A 90 -22.02 -17.07 -1.29
N ALA A 91 -21.19 -17.85 -0.58
CA ALA A 91 -21.09 -17.77 0.87
C ALA A 91 -20.42 -16.46 1.30
N ALA A 92 -19.37 -16.04 0.59
CA ALA A 92 -18.73 -14.73 0.78
C ALA A 92 -19.71 -13.58 0.49
N ARG A 93 -20.56 -13.71 -0.53
CA ARG A 93 -21.59 -12.70 -0.84
C ARG A 93 -22.62 -12.57 0.28
N GLU A 94 -23.11 -13.67 0.82
CA GLU A 94 -24.02 -13.66 1.96
C GLU A 94 -23.36 -13.13 3.22
N GLU A 95 -22.08 -13.43 3.44
CA GLU A 95 -21.30 -12.85 4.54
C GLU A 95 -21.19 -11.33 4.43
N LEU A 96 -20.83 -10.81 3.26
CA LEU A 96 -20.79 -9.37 3.00
C LEU A 96 -22.14 -8.71 3.27
N ARG A 97 -23.24 -9.35 2.83
CA ARG A 97 -24.60 -8.85 3.09
C ARG A 97 -24.94 -8.84 4.57
N ARG A 98 -24.55 -9.87 5.32
CA ARG A 98 -24.76 -9.91 6.79
C ARG A 98 -23.96 -8.83 7.52
N LEU A 99 -22.72 -8.58 7.11
CA LEU A 99 -21.83 -7.63 7.77
C LEU A 99 -22.20 -6.17 7.48
N THR A 100 -22.62 -5.86 6.25
CA THR A 100 -22.78 -4.47 5.79
C THR A 100 -24.22 -4.07 5.47
N GLY A 101 -25.13 -5.04 5.38
CA GLY A 101 -26.49 -4.84 4.84
C GLY A 101 -26.52 -4.58 3.32
N LYS A 102 -25.37 -4.65 2.63
CA LYS A 102 -25.20 -4.35 1.21
C LYS A 102 -24.42 -5.48 0.50
N GLU A 103 -24.50 -5.52 -0.81
CA GLU A 103 -23.71 -6.44 -1.66
C GLU A 103 -22.62 -5.70 -2.46
N GLN A 104 -22.31 -4.45 -2.09
CA GLN A 104 -21.34 -3.63 -2.81
C GLN A 104 -19.91 -4.12 -2.54
N ALA A 105 -19.18 -4.40 -3.63
CA ALA A 105 -17.75 -4.70 -3.62
C ALA A 105 -17.00 -3.77 -4.61
N PRO A 106 -15.73 -3.38 -4.32
CA PRO A 106 -14.90 -3.86 -3.21
C PRO A 106 -15.37 -3.35 -1.84
N CYS A 107 -15.15 -4.14 -0.79
CA CYS A 107 -15.45 -3.76 0.58
C CYS A 107 -14.36 -4.29 1.52
N LEU A 108 -13.75 -3.40 2.32
CA LEU A 108 -12.84 -3.79 3.39
C LEU A 108 -13.60 -3.74 4.72
N ILE A 109 -13.64 -4.86 5.42
CA ILE A 109 -14.02 -4.93 6.83
C ILE A 109 -12.73 -4.84 7.64
N ALA A 110 -12.63 -3.93 8.59
CA ALA A 110 -11.49 -3.84 9.50
C ALA A 110 -11.86 -3.09 10.78
N GLY A 111 -11.55 -3.64 11.95
CA GLY A 111 -11.85 -3.00 13.24
C GLY A 111 -13.36 -2.77 13.47
N GLY A 112 -14.21 -3.68 12.96
CA GLY A 112 -15.66 -3.54 13.02
C GLY A 112 -16.28 -2.51 12.05
N GLU A 113 -15.48 -1.84 11.23
CA GLU A 113 -15.97 -0.87 10.24
C GLU A 113 -15.95 -1.45 8.82
N ALA A 114 -16.92 -1.01 7.99
CA ALA A 114 -17.01 -1.37 6.58
C ALA A 114 -16.69 -0.17 5.67
N LEU A 115 -15.59 -0.28 4.93
CA LEU A 115 -15.16 0.68 3.92
C LEU A 115 -15.57 0.18 2.53
N LEU A 116 -16.35 0.97 1.80
CA LEU A 116 -16.94 0.59 0.50
C LEU A 116 -16.35 1.34 -0.70
N GLU A 117 -15.65 2.44 -0.44
CA GLU A 117 -15.05 3.28 -1.47
C GLU A 117 -13.64 2.82 -1.78
N SER A 118 -13.37 2.43 -3.03
CA SER A 118 -12.08 1.83 -3.41
C SER A 118 -10.89 2.73 -3.11
N LYS A 119 -11.04 4.05 -3.29
CA LYS A 119 -9.99 5.01 -2.92
C LYS A 119 -9.71 4.99 -1.42
N ALA A 120 -10.75 5.04 -0.59
CA ALA A 120 -10.60 5.01 0.86
C ALA A 120 -10.01 3.69 1.35
N ILE A 121 -10.37 2.57 0.71
CA ILE A 121 -9.77 1.26 0.97
C ILE A 121 -8.25 1.31 0.67
N ILE A 122 -7.86 1.80 -0.50
CA ILE A 122 -6.44 1.90 -0.88
C ILE A 122 -5.68 2.81 0.09
N ASP A 123 -6.21 4.00 0.38
CA ASP A 123 -5.58 4.94 1.31
C ASP A 123 -5.39 4.31 2.70
N ARG A 124 -6.38 3.53 3.18
CA ARG A 124 -6.28 2.77 4.44
C ARG A 124 -5.20 1.71 4.38
N LEU A 125 -5.12 0.93 3.30
CA LEU A 125 -4.11 -0.12 3.15
C LEU A 125 -2.70 0.47 3.13
N VAL A 126 -2.48 1.56 2.39
CA VAL A 126 -1.21 2.29 2.34
C VAL A 126 -0.80 2.77 3.73
N GLY A 127 -1.75 3.38 4.46
CA GLY A 127 -1.50 3.83 5.83
C GLY A 127 -1.11 2.72 6.81
N CYS A 128 -1.41 1.45 6.52
CA CYS A 128 -1.07 0.32 7.40
C CYS A 128 0.29 -0.32 7.11
N VAL A 129 0.95 0.07 6.03
CA VAL A 129 2.21 -0.53 5.57
C VAL A 129 3.30 0.51 5.32
N ALA A 130 3.01 1.80 5.51
CA ALA A 130 4.02 2.83 5.42
C ALA A 130 5.19 2.47 6.36
N PRO A 131 6.44 2.55 5.88
CA PRO A 131 7.60 2.12 6.66
C PRO A 131 7.69 2.91 7.96
N CYS A 132 8.08 2.17 9.01
CA CYS A 132 8.59 2.63 10.29
C CYS A 132 10.12 2.56 10.32
#